data_AF-A0A6G9IBB8-F1
#
_entry.id   AF-A0A6G9IBB8-F1
#
_cell.length_a   1.000
_cell.length_b   1.000
_cell.length_c   1.000
_cell.angle_alpha   90.00
_cell.angle_beta   90.00
_cell.angle_gamma   90.00
#
_symmetry.space_group_name_H-M   'P 1'
#
loop_
_entity.id
_entity.type
_entity.pdbx_description
1 polymer ?
#
loop_
_entity_poly.entity_id
_entity_poly.type
_entity_poly.pdbx_seq_one_letter_code
_entity_poly.pdbx_strand_id
1 'polypeptide(L)'
;MCHSNGSSTLREGFAFPEGLRRHLLGEGKAHQCLFIKVAKDIAWSHWNKKFAESDRQEREEERQQLARRRQTEALYKTSPFEEVLIDNGWSFNAKRNKEQLTFAEERLSQIGFTKITGGNIQAWVQEHEKYIVYADWRISRSITFSVWKKPLPKKQPFNTYKYKLKEFYLLDEWKHDLVEKYKKRLPD
;
A
#
# COMPACT_ATOMS: atom_id res chain seq x y z
N MET A 1 40.46 -13.59 -2.48
CA MET A 1 39.10 -14.00 -2.04
C MET A 1 39.25 -14.83 -0.78
N CYS A 2 38.22 -14.98 0.06
CA CYS A 2 38.35 -15.55 1.41
C CYS A 2 38.89 -16.99 1.53
N HIS A 3 39.31 -17.65 0.44
CA HIS A 3 40.61 -18.32 0.31
C HIS A 3 40.90 -18.41 -1.21
N SER A 4 41.90 -17.67 -1.68
CA SER A 4 42.50 -17.88 -3.00
C SER A 4 43.91 -17.31 -2.92
N ASN A 5 44.88 -18.19 -2.68
CA ASN A 5 46.30 -17.90 -2.84
C ASN A 5 46.52 -17.46 -4.29
N GLY A 6 46.58 -16.15 -4.51
CA GLY A 6 47.17 -15.59 -5.71
C GLY A 6 48.69 -15.75 -5.56
N SER A 7 49.32 -16.46 -6.49
CA SER A 7 50.76 -16.70 -6.53
C SER A 7 51.52 -15.43 -6.94
N SER A 8 51.49 -14.39 -6.11
CA SER A 8 52.39 -13.26 -6.24
C SER A 8 52.58 -12.58 -4.88
N THR A 9 53.82 -12.48 -4.43
CA THR A 9 54.28 -11.96 -3.13
C THR A 9 54.08 -10.45 -2.91
N LEU A 10 53.23 -9.78 -3.69
CA LEU A 10 53.11 -8.31 -3.71
C LEU A 10 51.67 -7.75 -3.68
N ARG A 11 50.66 -8.55 -3.32
CA ARG A 11 49.30 -8.03 -3.07
C ARG A 11 48.61 -8.75 -1.91
N GLU A 12 49.03 -8.45 -0.69
CA GLU A 12 48.29 -8.79 0.52
C GLU A 12 47.41 -7.61 0.93
N GLY A 13 46.09 -7.81 0.89
CA GLY A 13 45.09 -6.87 1.41
C GLY A 13 44.01 -6.43 0.42
N PHE A 14 42.82 -6.14 0.94
CA PHE A 14 41.82 -5.36 0.19
C PHE A 14 42.42 -3.97 -0.04
N ALA A 15 42.61 -3.58 -1.31
CA ALA A 15 43.18 -2.27 -1.65
C ALA A 15 42.37 -1.08 -1.09
N PHE A 16 41.09 -1.30 -0.75
CA PHE A 16 40.20 -0.27 -0.21
C PHE A 16 39.19 -0.85 0.81
N PRO A 17 38.87 -0.14 1.91
CA PRO A 17 37.89 -0.56 2.93
C PRO A 17 36.53 -0.95 2.35
N GLU A 18 36.13 -0.29 1.26
CA GLU A 18 34.85 -0.50 0.60
C GLU A 18 34.76 -1.87 -0.11
N GLY A 19 35.89 -2.40 -0.60
CA GLY A 19 35.93 -3.73 -1.20
C GLY A 19 35.69 -4.84 -0.18
N LEU A 20 36.25 -4.68 1.02
CA LEU A 20 36.01 -5.57 2.16
C LEU A 20 34.56 -5.45 2.63
N ARG A 21 34.03 -4.23 2.77
CA ARG A 21 32.63 -3.98 3.16
C ARG A 21 31.66 -4.69 2.23
N ARG A 22 31.84 -4.53 0.91
CA ARG A 22 30.99 -5.17 -0.11
C ARG A 22 31.09 -6.69 -0.08
N HIS A 23 32.27 -7.25 0.14
CA HIS A 23 32.45 -8.70 0.27
C HIS A 23 31.79 -9.27 1.53
N LEU A 24 31.89 -8.60 2.68
CA LEU A 24 31.27 -9.07 3.93
C LEU A 24 29.74 -8.97 3.85
N LEU A 25 29.21 -7.90 3.24
CA LEU A 25 27.78 -7.63 3.18
C LEU A 25 27.09 -8.27 1.97
N GLY A 26 27.82 -8.63 0.92
CA GLY A 26 27.24 -9.09 -0.35
C GLY A 26 26.64 -7.96 -1.18
N GLU A 27 27.18 -6.75 -1.06
CA GLU A 27 26.67 -5.57 -1.77
C GLU A 27 27.29 -5.45 -3.18
N GLY A 28 26.45 -5.16 -4.18
CA GLY A 28 26.86 -5.15 -5.59
C GLY A 28 27.02 -6.56 -6.18
N LYS A 29 27.71 -6.70 -7.31
CA LYS A 29 28.00 -8.01 -7.95
C LYS A 29 29.07 -8.85 -7.19
N ALA A 30 29.30 -8.57 -5.90
CA ALA A 30 30.31 -9.26 -5.10
C ALA A 30 29.69 -10.47 -4.38
N HIS A 31 30.37 -11.62 -4.40
CA HIS A 31 29.97 -12.76 -3.59
C HIS A 31 30.14 -12.44 -2.10
N GLN A 32 29.07 -12.67 -1.32
CA GLN A 32 29.13 -12.53 0.13
C GLN A 32 30.10 -13.56 0.72
N CYS A 33 30.92 -13.15 1.69
CA CYS A 33 31.78 -14.04 2.45
C CYS A 33 30.96 -15.17 3.11
N LEU A 34 31.38 -16.42 2.87
CA LEU A 34 30.71 -17.61 3.38
C LEU A 34 30.58 -17.61 4.91
N PHE A 35 31.64 -17.21 5.62
CA PHE A 35 31.63 -17.14 7.07
C PHE A 35 30.61 -16.13 7.59
N ILE A 36 30.53 -14.94 6.98
CA ILE A 36 29.54 -13.93 7.37
C ILE A 36 28.13 -14.41 7.05
N LYS A 37 27.92 -15.08 5.92
CA LYS A 37 26.62 -15.67 5.58
C LYS A 37 26.19 -16.70 6.64
N VAL A 38 27.05 -17.67 6.96
CA VAL A 38 26.76 -18.70 7.96
C VAL A 38 26.53 -18.09 9.35
N ALA A 39 27.34 -17.10 9.75
CA ALA A 39 27.15 -16.39 11.02
C ALA A 39 25.81 -15.64 11.07
N LYS A 40 25.41 -14.98 9.97
CA LYS A 40 24.08 -14.35 9.84
C LYS A 40 22.97 -15.38 9.91
N ASP A 41 23.10 -16.53 9.23
CA ASP A 41 22.10 -17.59 9.22
C ASP A 41 21.90 -18.19 10.63
N ILE A 42 23.00 -18.44 11.36
CA ILE A 42 22.94 -18.91 12.76
C ILE A 42 22.30 -17.84 13.65
N ALA A 43 22.70 -16.57 13.52
CA ALA A 43 22.13 -15.48 14.29
C ALA A 43 20.63 -15.33 14.02
N TRP A 44 20.19 -15.32 12.75
CA TRP A 44 18.78 -15.29 12.38
C TRP A 44 18.02 -16.50 12.91
N SER A 45 18.56 -17.71 12.82
CA SER A 45 17.93 -18.91 13.37
C SER A 45 17.76 -18.80 14.89
N HIS A 46 18.78 -18.34 15.61
CA HIS A 46 18.74 -18.13 17.05
C HIS A 46 17.69 -17.08 17.44
N TRP A 47 17.71 -15.92 16.79
CA TRP A 47 16.77 -14.83 17.07
C TRP A 47 15.33 -15.19 16.70
N ASN A 48 15.12 -15.82 15.55
CA ASN A 48 13.81 -16.33 15.17
C ASN A 48 13.32 -17.36 16.19
N LYS A 49 14.14 -18.30 16.64
CA LYS A 49 13.72 -19.26 17.67
C LYS A 49 13.37 -18.57 18.98
N LYS A 50 14.14 -17.56 19.38
CA LYS A 50 13.95 -16.82 20.64
C LYS A 50 12.68 -15.95 20.62
N PHE A 51 12.35 -15.33 19.49
CA PHE A 51 11.26 -14.36 19.40
C PHE A 51 10.03 -14.84 18.61
N ALA A 52 10.09 -15.97 17.90
CA ALA A 52 8.99 -16.41 17.04
C ALA A 52 7.68 -16.69 17.77
N GLU A 53 7.70 -17.00 19.07
CA GLU A 53 6.48 -17.15 19.85
C GLU A 53 5.88 -15.78 20.20
N SER A 54 6.72 -14.84 20.66
CA SER A 54 6.34 -13.44 20.90
C SER A 54 5.79 -12.78 19.64
N ASP A 55 6.50 -12.88 18.51
CA ASP A 55 6.06 -12.31 17.23
C ASP A 55 4.76 -12.96 16.73
N ARG A 56 4.50 -14.23 17.09
CA ARG A 56 3.24 -14.89 16.75
C ARG A 56 2.09 -14.39 17.61
N GLN A 57 2.33 -14.18 18.90
CA GLN A 57 1.35 -13.62 19.83
C GLN A 57 1.00 -12.18 19.43
N GLU A 58 2.00 -11.32 19.23
CA GLU A 58 1.80 -9.92 18.81
C GLU A 58 0.99 -9.85 17.50
N ARG A 59 1.35 -10.63 16.47
CA ARG A 59 0.58 -10.68 15.22
C ARG A 59 -0.84 -11.25 15.39
N GLU A 60 -1.07 -12.13 16.35
CA GLU A 60 -2.41 -12.64 16.64
C GLU A 60 -3.23 -11.56 17.37
N GLU A 61 -2.65 -10.87 18.35
CA GLU A 61 -3.27 -9.75 19.05
C GLU A 61 -3.60 -8.60 18.11
N GLU A 62 -2.68 -8.19 17.25
CA GLU A 62 -2.91 -7.19 16.20
C GLU A 62 -4.05 -7.60 15.27
N ARG A 63 -4.09 -8.87 14.85
CA ARG A 63 -5.18 -9.40 14.01
C ARG A 63 -6.51 -9.39 14.74
N GLN A 64 -6.55 -9.78 16.00
CA GLN A 64 -7.77 -9.75 16.82
C GLN A 64 -8.24 -8.32 17.06
N GLN A 65 -7.34 -7.40 17.36
CA GLN A 65 -7.65 -5.99 17.52
C GLN A 65 -8.20 -5.42 16.21
N LEU A 66 -7.55 -5.68 15.07
CA LEU A 66 -8.02 -5.25 13.76
C LEU A 66 -9.40 -5.84 13.44
N ALA A 67 -9.64 -7.11 13.76
CA ALA A 67 -10.93 -7.76 13.55
C ALA A 67 -12.03 -7.10 14.40
N ARG A 68 -11.77 -6.81 15.68
CA ARG A 68 -12.70 -6.08 16.55
C ARG A 68 -13.00 -4.68 16.00
N ARG A 69 -11.97 -3.94 15.59
CA ARG A 69 -12.12 -2.61 14.98
C ARG A 69 -12.96 -2.66 13.71
N ARG A 70 -12.74 -3.64 12.83
CA ARG A 70 -13.56 -3.82 11.61
C ARG A 70 -15.04 -4.10 11.88
N GLN A 71 -15.40 -4.61 13.06
CA GLN A 71 -16.80 -4.85 13.45
C GLN A 71 -17.46 -3.59 14.03
N THR A 72 -16.70 -2.71 14.69
CA THR A 72 -17.26 -1.57 15.43
C THR A 72 -17.08 -0.23 14.72
N GLU A 73 -15.99 -0.04 13.98
CA GLU A 73 -15.66 1.22 13.32
C GLU A 73 -16.24 1.31 11.91
N ALA A 74 -16.32 2.53 11.37
CA ALA A 74 -16.74 2.76 10.00
C ALA A 74 -15.70 2.19 9.00
N LEU A 75 -16.19 1.40 8.06
CA LEU A 75 -15.43 0.86 6.94
C LEU A 75 -15.70 1.68 5.68
N TYR A 76 -14.65 2.00 4.96
CA TYR A 76 -14.72 2.79 3.74
C TYR A 76 -14.44 1.88 2.56
N LYS A 77 -15.40 1.80 1.63
CA LYS A 77 -15.28 1.00 0.42
C LYS A 77 -14.82 1.89 -0.73
N THR A 78 -13.51 1.83 -0.98
CA THR A 78 -12.80 2.66 -1.97
C THR A 78 -12.49 1.91 -3.26
N SER A 79 -12.78 0.60 -3.28
CA SER A 79 -12.69 -0.28 -4.44
C SER A 79 -13.80 -1.35 -4.38
N PRO A 80 -14.03 -2.11 -5.47
CA PRO A 80 -15.01 -3.19 -5.48
C PRO A 80 -14.74 -4.31 -4.47
N PHE A 81 -13.47 -4.52 -4.08
CA PHE A 81 -13.03 -5.73 -3.37
C PHE A 81 -12.58 -5.49 -1.94
N GLU A 82 -12.37 -4.23 -1.54
CA GLU A 82 -11.75 -3.92 -0.28
C GLU A 82 -12.53 -2.88 0.52
N GLU A 83 -12.64 -3.17 1.81
CA GLU A 83 -13.18 -2.30 2.85
C GLU A 83 -12.07 -2.00 3.86
N VAL A 84 -11.81 -0.73 4.05
CA VAL A 84 -10.65 -0.23 4.79
C VAL A 84 -11.09 0.70 5.92
N LEU A 85 -10.39 0.61 7.06
CA LEU A 85 -10.55 1.58 8.15
C LEU A 85 -10.00 2.95 7.74
N ILE A 86 -10.34 3.99 8.50
CA ILE A 86 -9.92 5.37 8.21
C ILE A 86 -8.39 5.52 8.19
N ASP A 87 -7.70 4.88 9.14
CA ASP A 87 -6.26 4.91 9.34
C ASP A 87 -5.49 3.92 8.46
N ASN A 88 -6.18 2.98 7.81
CA ASN A 88 -5.54 1.94 7.02
C ASN A 88 -4.98 2.48 5.68
N GLY A 89 -3.81 1.97 5.30
CA GLY A 89 -3.06 2.29 4.08
C GLY A 89 -2.07 3.45 4.25
N TRP A 90 -0.90 3.30 3.60
CA TRP A 90 0.15 4.33 3.57
C TRP A 90 -0.25 5.49 2.64
N SER A 91 -0.07 6.72 3.12
CA SER A 91 -0.31 7.97 2.39
C SER A 91 0.64 9.04 2.91
N PHE A 92 1.13 9.90 2.01
CA PHE A 92 1.92 11.08 2.40
C PHE A 92 1.07 12.17 3.07
N ASN A 93 -0.24 12.17 2.81
CA ASN A 93 -1.19 13.11 3.40
C ASN A 93 -1.87 12.49 4.63
N ALA A 94 -2.21 13.35 5.59
CA ALA A 94 -2.97 12.98 6.78
C ALA A 94 -4.35 12.44 6.43
N LYS A 95 -4.93 11.62 7.31
CA LYS A 95 -6.33 11.20 7.22
C LYS A 95 -7.25 12.37 7.58
N ARG A 96 -8.41 12.46 6.93
CA ARG A 96 -9.40 13.49 7.18
C ARG A 96 -10.02 13.31 8.57
N ASN A 97 -10.23 14.42 9.27
CA ASN A 97 -11.07 14.46 10.46
C ASN A 97 -12.57 14.45 10.08
N LYS A 98 -13.47 14.48 11.06
CA LYS A 98 -14.92 14.41 10.84
C LYS A 98 -15.46 15.56 9.96
N GLU A 99 -15.02 16.78 10.19
CA GLU A 99 -15.46 17.97 9.44
C GLU A 99 -14.96 17.91 7.98
N GLN A 100 -13.71 17.53 7.79
CA GLN A 100 -13.11 17.36 6.47
C GLN A 100 -13.77 16.21 5.69
N LEU A 101 -14.18 15.13 6.38
CA LEU A 101 -14.96 14.06 5.76
C LEU A 101 -16.29 14.60 5.24
N THR A 102 -17.04 15.34 6.06
CA THR A 102 -18.32 15.96 5.64
C THR A 102 -18.12 16.86 4.42
N PHE A 103 -17.09 17.71 4.42
CA PHE A 103 -16.75 18.54 3.26
C PHE A 103 -16.48 17.71 1.99
N ALA A 104 -15.73 16.61 2.12
CA ALA A 104 -15.43 15.74 0.98
C ALA A 104 -16.68 15.00 0.46
N GLU A 105 -17.59 14.61 1.36
CA GLU A 105 -18.89 14.03 1.04
C GLU A 105 -19.79 15.00 0.27
N GLU A 106 -19.85 16.28 0.68
CA GLU A 106 -20.57 17.32 -0.04
C GLU A 106 -20.04 17.51 -1.47
N ARG A 107 -18.71 17.51 -1.65
CA ARG A 107 -18.10 17.56 -2.98
C ARG A 107 -18.46 16.35 -3.84
N LEU A 108 -18.45 15.15 -3.27
CA LEU A 108 -18.82 13.95 -3.99
C LEU A 108 -20.29 14.00 -4.45
N SER A 109 -21.17 14.49 -3.58
CA SER A 109 -22.57 14.74 -3.91
C SER A 109 -22.70 15.73 -5.08
N GLN A 110 -21.97 16.85 -5.06
CA GLN A 110 -21.97 17.85 -6.16
C GLN A 110 -21.50 17.28 -7.51
N ILE A 111 -20.57 16.30 -7.50
CA ILE A 111 -20.08 15.64 -8.71
C ILE A 111 -21.06 14.56 -9.23
N GLY A 112 -22.08 14.22 -8.43
CA GLY A 112 -23.10 13.24 -8.78
C GLY A 112 -22.72 11.80 -8.40
N PHE A 113 -21.96 11.61 -7.33
CA PHE A 113 -21.79 10.29 -6.72
C PHE A 113 -22.97 9.98 -5.79
N THR A 114 -23.28 8.69 -5.67
CA THR A 114 -24.29 8.19 -4.75
C THR A 114 -23.60 7.58 -3.53
N LYS A 115 -24.06 7.97 -2.34
CA LYS A 115 -23.63 7.36 -1.09
C LYS A 115 -24.37 6.04 -0.89
N ILE A 116 -23.62 4.95 -0.73
CA ILE A 116 -24.13 3.63 -0.38
C ILE A 116 -23.69 3.33 1.04
N THR A 117 -24.67 3.05 1.91
CA THR A 117 -24.42 2.68 3.31
C THR A 117 -25.02 1.32 3.59
N GLY A 118 -24.22 0.40 4.14
CA GLY A 118 -24.66 -0.94 4.53
C GLY A 118 -23.94 -1.38 5.80
N GLY A 119 -24.67 -1.46 6.92
CA GLY A 119 -24.05 -1.68 8.23
C GLY A 119 -23.08 -0.55 8.59
N ASN A 120 -21.84 -0.92 8.93
CA ASN A 120 -20.74 0.04 9.18
C ASN A 120 -19.97 0.42 7.90
N ILE A 121 -20.36 -0.07 6.73
CA ILE A 121 -19.68 0.22 5.46
C ILE A 121 -20.28 1.45 4.79
N GLN A 122 -19.41 2.34 4.34
CA GLN A 122 -19.72 3.53 3.55
C GLN A 122 -18.97 3.48 2.22
N ALA A 123 -19.67 3.74 1.13
CA ALA A 123 -19.10 3.86 -0.20
C ALA A 123 -19.67 5.10 -0.89
N TRP A 124 -18.85 5.77 -1.70
CA TRP A 124 -19.32 6.74 -2.68
C TRP A 124 -19.02 6.18 -4.07
N VAL A 125 -20.09 5.93 -4.82
CA VAL A 125 -20.03 5.23 -6.09
C VAL A 125 -20.74 6.02 -7.17
N GLN A 126 -20.20 5.99 -8.38
CA GLN A 126 -20.91 6.43 -9.57
C GLN A 126 -20.92 5.30 -10.60
N GLU A 127 -22.12 4.85 -10.96
CA GLU A 127 -22.31 3.81 -11.94
C GLU A 127 -22.44 4.36 -13.35
N HIS A 128 -21.73 3.73 -14.28
CA HIS A 128 -21.86 3.94 -15.72
C HIS A 128 -22.23 2.61 -16.38
N GLU A 129 -22.55 2.67 -17.68
CA GLU A 129 -22.93 1.49 -18.46
C GLU A 129 -21.76 0.49 -18.54
N LYS A 130 -20.56 0.97 -18.89
CA LYS A 130 -19.37 0.13 -19.13
C LYS A 130 -18.43 0.01 -17.93
N TYR A 131 -18.56 0.87 -16.93
CA TYR A 131 -17.66 0.93 -15.79
C TYR A 131 -18.35 1.44 -14.52
N ILE A 132 -17.64 1.38 -13.40
CA ILE A 132 -18.07 1.88 -12.10
C ILE A 132 -16.91 2.63 -11.45
N VAL A 133 -17.20 3.74 -10.80
CA VAL A 133 -16.21 4.60 -10.16
C VAL A 133 -16.41 4.56 -8.65
N TYR A 134 -15.35 4.26 -7.92
CA TYR A 134 -15.31 4.35 -6.45
C TYR A 134 -14.45 5.55 -6.04
N ALA A 135 -14.91 6.31 -5.06
CA ALA A 135 -14.14 7.38 -4.46
C ALA A 135 -13.45 6.95 -3.16
N ASP A 136 -12.21 7.38 -2.95
CA ASP A 136 -11.53 7.41 -1.66
C ASP A 136 -11.45 8.86 -1.17
N TRP A 137 -12.31 9.18 -0.21
CA TRP A 137 -12.38 10.50 0.42
C TRP A 137 -11.79 10.50 1.83
N ARG A 138 -11.00 9.50 2.21
CA ARG A 138 -10.38 9.45 3.54
C ARG A 138 -9.14 10.32 3.69
N ILE A 139 -8.42 10.55 2.59
CA ILE A 139 -7.12 11.19 2.61
C ILE A 139 -7.29 12.70 2.39
N SER A 140 -6.72 13.53 3.26
CA SER A 140 -6.78 14.99 3.10
C SER A 140 -6.13 15.48 1.80
N ARG A 141 -6.51 16.70 1.38
CA ARG A 141 -6.00 17.44 0.20
C ARG A 141 -6.47 16.93 -1.15
N SER A 142 -6.97 15.71 -1.24
CA SER A 142 -7.49 15.17 -2.50
C SER A 142 -8.56 14.11 -2.30
N ILE A 143 -9.39 13.92 -3.30
CA ILE A 143 -10.27 12.76 -3.40
C ILE A 143 -9.75 11.90 -4.55
N THR A 144 -9.42 10.65 -4.27
CA THR A 144 -8.93 9.70 -5.26
C THR A 144 -10.10 8.91 -5.84
N PHE A 145 -10.07 8.62 -7.12
CA PHE A 145 -11.11 7.89 -7.84
C PHE A 145 -10.50 6.68 -8.51
N SER A 146 -11.10 5.52 -8.29
CA SER A 146 -10.72 4.27 -8.96
C SER A 146 -11.83 3.84 -9.92
N VAL A 147 -11.47 3.69 -11.19
CA VAL A 147 -12.42 3.33 -12.26
C VAL A 147 -12.25 1.87 -12.65
N TRP A 148 -13.35 1.12 -12.64
CA TRP A 148 -13.36 -0.32 -12.83
C TRP A 148 -14.29 -0.73 -13.96
N LYS A 149 -13.79 -1.58 -14.87
CA LYS A 149 -14.54 -2.14 -15.99
C LYS A 149 -15.64 -3.09 -15.49
N LYS A 150 -16.85 -2.94 -16.03
CA LYS A 150 -17.95 -3.90 -15.86
C LYS A 150 -17.85 -5.02 -16.92
N PRO A 151 -18.28 -6.26 -16.62
CA PRO A 151 -18.75 -6.73 -15.32
C PRO A 151 -17.60 -6.87 -14.31
N LEU A 152 -17.90 -6.55 -13.05
CA LEU A 152 -16.95 -6.73 -11.96
C LEU A 152 -16.74 -8.24 -11.69
N PRO A 153 -15.49 -8.71 -11.51
CA PRO A 153 -15.25 -10.08 -11.10
C PRO A 153 -15.78 -10.32 -9.68
N LYS A 154 -16.15 -11.56 -9.35
CA LYS A 154 -16.68 -11.91 -8.01
C LYS A 154 -15.64 -11.82 -6.90
N LYS A 155 -14.36 -11.90 -7.24
CA LYS A 155 -13.22 -11.85 -6.32
C LYS A 155 -12.14 -10.96 -6.92
N GLN A 156 -11.27 -10.41 -6.08
CA GLN A 156 -10.13 -9.64 -6.53
C GLN A 156 -9.27 -10.48 -7.48
N PRO A 157 -9.11 -10.07 -8.76
CA PRO A 157 -8.32 -10.82 -9.71
C PRO A 157 -6.83 -10.62 -9.41
N PHE A 158 -6.01 -11.64 -9.67
CA PHE A 158 -4.55 -11.50 -9.57
C PHE A 158 -4.02 -10.37 -10.47
N ASN A 159 -4.63 -10.21 -11.65
CA ASN A 159 -4.29 -9.17 -12.62
C ASN A 159 -5.28 -7.98 -12.52
N THR A 160 -5.25 -7.27 -11.40
CA THR A 160 -6.13 -6.11 -11.13
C THR A 160 -6.13 -5.05 -12.23
N TYR A 161 -4.98 -4.81 -12.86
CA TYR A 161 -4.82 -3.83 -13.95
C TYR A 161 -5.71 -4.11 -15.18
N LYS A 162 -6.16 -5.36 -15.39
CA LYS A 162 -7.07 -5.69 -16.51
C LYS A 162 -8.49 -5.15 -16.29
N TYR A 163 -8.86 -4.92 -15.03
CA TYR A 163 -10.19 -4.47 -14.63
C TYR A 163 -10.18 -3.02 -14.15
N LYS A 164 -9.08 -2.56 -13.53
CA LYS A 164 -8.90 -1.17 -13.15
C LYS A 164 -8.48 -0.35 -14.38
N LEU A 165 -9.42 0.39 -14.95
CA LEU A 165 -9.21 1.18 -16.16
C LEU A 165 -8.31 2.39 -15.90
N LYS A 166 -8.54 3.06 -14.77
CA LYS A 166 -7.83 4.29 -14.43
C LYS A 166 -7.89 4.58 -12.94
N GLU A 167 -6.91 5.32 -12.47
CA GLU A 167 -6.94 6.01 -11.18
C GLU A 167 -6.58 7.47 -11.40
N PHE A 168 -7.29 8.36 -10.74
CA PHE A 168 -7.00 9.79 -10.76
C PHE A 168 -7.47 10.44 -9.47
N TYR A 169 -7.12 11.70 -9.27
CA TYR A 169 -7.55 12.46 -8.10
C TYR A 169 -8.07 13.84 -8.49
N LEU A 170 -8.87 14.42 -7.60
CA LEU A 170 -9.22 15.83 -7.61
C LEU A 170 -8.69 16.48 -6.34
N LEU A 171 -8.01 17.62 -6.46
CA LEU A 171 -7.52 18.36 -5.30
C LEU A 171 -8.66 19.10 -4.60
N ASP A 172 -8.58 19.16 -3.27
CA ASP A 172 -9.54 19.90 -2.43
C ASP A 172 -9.47 21.41 -2.72
N GLU A 173 -8.29 21.91 -3.08
CA GLU A 173 -8.03 23.31 -3.41
C GLU A 173 -8.75 23.77 -4.69
N TRP A 174 -9.19 22.84 -5.56
CA TRP A 174 -9.94 23.21 -6.77
C TRP A 174 -11.36 23.59 -6.41
N LYS A 175 -11.76 24.84 -6.67
CA LYS A 175 -13.10 25.37 -6.34
C LYS A 175 -14.05 25.45 -7.54
N HIS A 176 -13.50 25.70 -8.73
CA HIS A 176 -14.27 25.89 -9.96
C HIS A 176 -14.22 24.66 -10.87
N ASP A 177 -15.31 24.44 -11.61
CA ASP A 177 -15.47 23.44 -12.67
C ASP A 177 -15.17 22.01 -12.22
N LEU A 178 -15.54 21.66 -10.98
CA LEU A 178 -15.28 20.35 -10.40
C LEU A 178 -15.87 19.21 -11.24
N VAL A 179 -17.12 19.37 -11.67
CA VAL A 179 -17.83 18.40 -12.51
C VAL A 179 -17.11 18.22 -13.85
N GLU A 180 -16.68 19.30 -14.50
CA GLU A 180 -15.97 19.21 -15.78
C GLU A 180 -14.59 18.58 -15.63
N LYS A 181 -13.84 18.97 -14.59
CA LYS A 181 -12.52 18.39 -14.27
C LYS A 181 -12.63 16.91 -13.98
N TYR A 182 -13.69 16.49 -13.31
CA TYR A 182 -14.01 15.08 -13.09
C TYR A 182 -14.29 14.37 -14.42
N LYS A 183 -15.25 14.87 -15.20
CA LYS A 183 -15.66 14.27 -16.49
C LYS A 183 -14.50 14.12 -17.47
N LYS A 184 -13.63 15.12 -17.60
CA LYS A 184 -12.43 15.08 -18.46
C LYS A 184 -11.42 13.97 -18.08
N ARG A 185 -11.52 13.43 -16.86
CA ARG A 185 -10.63 12.38 -16.36
C ARG A 185 -11.24 10.99 -16.48
N LEU A 186 -12.54 10.87 -16.76
CA LEU A 186 -13.18 9.59 -16.99
C LEU A 186 -12.67 8.94 -18.29
N PRO A 187 -12.77 7.61 -18.41
CA PRO A 187 -12.59 6.93 -19.69
C PRO A 187 -13.69 7.33 -20.68
N ASP A 188 -13.32 7.41 -21.96
CA ASP A 188 -14.24 7.62 -23.09
C ASP A 188 -15.25 6.45 -23.26
#